data_AF-A0A536UNZ9-F1
#
_entry.id   AF-A0A536UNZ9-F1
#
_cell.length_a   1.000
_cell.length_b   1.000
_cell.length_c   1.000
_cell.angle_alpha   90.00
_cell.angle_beta   90.00
_cell.angle_gamma   90.00
#
_symmetry.space_group_name_H-M   'P 1'
#
loop_
_entity.id
_entity.type
_entity.pdbx_description
1 polymer ?
#
loop_
_entity_poly.entity_id
_entity_poly.type
_entity_poly.pdbx_seq_one_letter_code
_entity_poly.pdbx_strand_id
1 'polypeptide(L)'
;SMIMQGTSIYELVSSAYQVTLVGAFVPLAFGLYWKRATTQGAVMSIALGIGVWLMFFPQLTNWGEAFPGQLAGLLAALSGMVAGSLGPQLMRNKHAVHELAGLKT
;
A
#
# COMPACT_ATOMS: atom_id res chain seq x y z
N SER A 1 -41.60 8.76 9.46
CA SER A 1 -40.39 8.54 10.27
C SER A 1 -39.30 8.03 9.34
N MET A 2 -38.11 8.63 9.43
CA MET A 2 -37.12 8.73 8.35
C MET A 2 -36.64 7.38 7.77
N ILE A 3 -36.74 7.28 6.44
CA ILE A 3 -36.10 6.26 5.62
C ILE A 3 -34.59 6.49 5.73
N MET A 4 -33.85 5.55 6.31
CA MET A 4 -32.40 5.63 6.43
C MET A 4 -31.73 5.51 5.05
N GLN A 5 -31.47 6.64 4.41
CA GLN A 5 -30.55 6.77 3.27
C GLN A 5 -29.10 7.01 3.76
N GLY A 6 -28.63 6.20 4.72
CA GLY A 6 -27.38 6.42 5.46
C GLY A 6 -26.19 5.56 5.06
N THR A 7 -26.35 4.63 4.12
CA THR A 7 -25.38 3.54 3.90
C THR A 7 -24.34 3.81 2.81
N SER A 8 -24.48 4.86 1.98
CA SER A 8 -23.57 5.04 0.84
C SER A 8 -22.24 5.71 1.19
N ILE A 9 -22.20 6.70 2.08
CA ILE A 9 -20.97 7.47 2.34
C ILE A 9 -20.02 6.75 3.29
N TYR A 10 -20.49 6.19 4.41
CA TYR A 10 -19.62 5.53 5.38
C TYR A 10 -18.95 4.27 4.79
N GLU A 11 -19.67 3.50 3.96
CA GLU A 11 -19.13 2.33 3.23
C GLU A 11 -18.11 2.76 2.15
N LEU A 12 -18.40 3.81 1.37
CA LEU A 12 -17.47 4.34 0.37
C LEU A 12 -16.19 4.92 1.00
N VAL A 13 -16.32 5.59 2.14
CA VAL A 13 -15.17 6.14 2.88
C VAL A 13 -14.35 5.02 3.53
N SER A 14 -15.00 4.05 4.16
CA SER A 14 -14.34 2.91 4.79
C SER A 14 -13.53 2.08 3.79
N SER A 15 -14.10 1.78 2.62
CA SER A 15 -13.40 1.05 1.56
C SER A 15 -12.19 1.80 1.00
N ALA A 16 -12.25 3.13 0.87
CA ALA A 16 -11.12 3.94 0.42
C ALA A 16 -9.93 3.93 1.41
N TYR A 17 -10.22 3.90 2.72
CA TYR A 17 -9.18 3.76 3.74
C TYR A 17 -8.46 2.42 3.67
N GLN A 18 -9.17 1.33 3.33
CA GLN A 18 -8.54 0.02 3.25
C GLN A 18 -7.49 -0.04 2.13
N VAL A 19 -7.80 0.54 0.96
CA VAL A 19 -6.90 0.53 -0.20
C VAL A 19 -5.60 1.29 0.08
N THR A 20 -5.71 2.48 0.69
CA THR A 20 -4.55 3.30 1.02
C THR A 20 -3.70 2.68 2.12
N LEU A 21 -4.33 2.06 3.11
CA LEU A 21 -3.63 1.39 4.21
C LEU A 21 -2.86 0.15 3.71
N VAL A 22 -3.41 -0.61 2.76
CA VAL A 22 -2.71 -1.78 2.21
C VAL A 22 -1.63 -1.38 1.21
N GLY A 23 -1.90 -0.39 0.35
CA GLY A 23 -1.01 -0.01 -0.75
C GLY A 23 0.11 0.95 -0.36
N ALA A 24 -0.18 1.98 0.42
CA ALA A 24 0.73 3.10 0.65
C ALA A 24 1.37 3.13 2.05
N PHE A 25 0.75 2.51 3.06
CA PHE A 25 1.27 2.55 4.43
C PHE A 25 2.68 1.95 4.55
N VAL A 26 2.89 0.75 3.99
CA VAL A 26 4.17 0.03 4.06
C VAL A 26 5.32 0.82 3.40
N PRO A 27 5.24 1.24 2.13
CA PRO A 27 6.33 1.97 1.49
C PRO A 27 6.60 3.33 2.15
N LEU A 28 5.59 4.02 2.68
CA LEU A 28 5.77 5.28 3.40
C LEU A 28 6.47 5.07 4.75
N ALA A 29 6.02 4.09 5.55
CA ALA A 29 6.64 3.78 6.84
C ALA A 29 8.10 3.33 6.66
N PHE A 30 8.36 2.44 5.70
CA PHE A 30 9.72 2.00 5.40
C PHE A 30 10.56 3.11 4.77
N GLY A 31 9.98 3.97 3.93
CA GLY A 31 10.66 5.14 3.38
C GLY A 31 11.14 6.14 4.44
N LEU A 32 10.38 6.30 5.53
CA LEU A 32 10.74 7.23 6.62
C LEU A 32 11.71 6.62 7.63
N TYR A 33 11.50 5.34 8.02
CA TYR A 33 12.27 4.71 9.10
C TYR A 33 13.40 3.80 8.64
N TRP A 34 13.37 3.30 7.40
CA TRP A 34 14.34 2.30 6.93
C TRP A 34 15.31 2.87 5.89
N LYS A 35 16.59 3.01 6.27
CA LYS A 35 17.66 3.54 5.40
C LYS A 35 17.88 2.73 4.11
N ARG A 36 17.43 1.47 4.06
CA ARG A 36 17.55 0.60 2.88
C ARG A 36 16.32 0.65 1.97
N ALA A 37 15.30 1.44 2.29
CA ALA A 37 14.14 1.58 1.42
C ALA A 37 14.52 2.09 0.03
N THR A 38 13.98 1.46 -1.01
CA THR A 38 14.27 1.78 -2.40
C THR A 38 13.01 2.07 -3.19
N THR A 39 13.12 2.83 -4.28
CA THR A 39 11.98 3.04 -5.20
C THR A 39 11.47 1.70 -5.78
N GLN A 40 12.35 0.75 -6.08
CA GLN A 40 11.95 -0.57 -6.58
C GLN A 40 11.14 -1.36 -5.54
N GLY A 41 11.61 -1.38 -4.29
CA GLY A 41 10.90 -2.01 -3.17
C GLY A 41 9.54 -1.36 -2.94
N ALA A 42 9.44 -0.03 -3.02
CA ALA A 42 8.17 0.67 -2.88
C ALA A 42 7.17 0.29 -3.99
N VAL A 43 7.61 0.22 -5.25
CA VAL A 43 6.76 -0.20 -6.38
C VAL A 43 6.34 -1.66 -6.24
N MET A 44 7.26 -2.57 -5.88
CA MET A 44 6.94 -3.98 -5.62
C MET A 44 5.95 -4.13 -4.46
N SER A 45 6.13 -3.36 -3.40
CA SER A 45 5.22 -3.33 -2.25
C SER A 45 3.80 -2.95 -2.66
N ILE A 46 3.64 -1.88 -3.45
CA ILE A 46 2.33 -1.44 -3.93
C ILE A 46 1.70 -2.49 -4.84
N ALA A 47 2.47 -3.00 -5.82
CA ALA A 47 1.98 -3.96 -6.79
C ALA A 47 1.55 -5.29 -6.13
N LEU A 48 2.38 -5.83 -5.22
CA LEU A 48 2.06 -7.06 -4.50
C LEU A 48 0.94 -6.86 -3.47
N GLY A 49 0.95 -5.75 -2.74
CA GLY A 49 -0.08 -5.46 -1.74
C GLY A 49 -1.47 -5.33 -2.35
N ILE A 50 -1.60 -4.52 -3.40
CA ILE A 50 -2.87 -4.36 -4.13
C ILE A 50 -3.22 -5.64 -4.88
N GLY A 51 -2.25 -6.31 -5.51
CA GLY A 51 -2.49 -7.55 -6.26
C GLY A 51 -3.05 -8.67 -5.39
N VAL A 52 -2.45 -8.91 -4.21
CA VAL A 52 -2.94 -9.92 -3.26
C VAL A 52 -4.26 -9.49 -2.64
N TRP A 53 -4.42 -8.21 -2.31
CA TRP A 53 -5.70 -7.70 -1.79
C TRP A 53 -6.84 -7.93 -2.78
N LEU A 54 -6.62 -7.69 -4.07
CA LEU A 54 -7.59 -7.97 -5.12
C LEU A 54 -7.86 -9.47 -5.27
N MET A 55 -6.86 -10.35 -5.17
CA MET A 55 -7.08 -11.81 -5.22
C MET A 55 -7.98 -12.33 -4.09
N PHE A 56 -7.96 -11.67 -2.93
CA PHE A 56 -8.82 -12.00 -1.79
C PHE A 56 -10.24 -11.46 -1.92
N PHE A 57 -10.62 -10.86 -3.07
CA PHE A 57 -12.01 -10.51 -3.32
C PHE A 57 -12.88 -11.77 -3.35
N PRO A 58 -14.07 -11.72 -2.75
CA PRO A 58 -14.97 -12.88 -2.65
C PRO A 58 -15.43 -13.41 -4.01
N GLN A 59 -15.31 -12.61 -5.08
CA GLN A 59 -15.58 -13.04 -6.46
C GLN A 59 -14.47 -13.92 -7.06
N LEU A 60 -13.26 -13.91 -6.49
CA LEU A 60 -12.07 -14.62 -6.99
C LEU A 60 -11.66 -15.79 -6.10
N THR A 61 -11.71 -15.62 -4.78
CA THR A 61 -11.33 -16.67 -3.83
C THR A 61 -12.23 -16.67 -2.59
N ASN A 62 -12.52 -17.86 -2.05
CA ASN A 62 -13.21 -18.01 -0.76
C ASN A 62 -12.26 -17.90 0.45
N TRP A 63 -11.01 -17.49 0.24
CA TRP A 63 -9.99 -17.40 1.28
C TRP A 63 -10.23 -16.25 2.27
N GLY A 64 -11.06 -15.27 1.89
CA GLY A 64 -11.49 -14.17 2.75
C GLY A 64 -12.26 -14.61 4.01
N GLU A 65 -12.88 -15.81 4.00
CA GLU A 65 -13.57 -16.37 5.17
C GLU A 65 -12.59 -16.88 6.23
N ALA A 66 -11.41 -17.34 5.82
CA ALA A 66 -10.39 -17.87 6.72
C ALA A 66 -9.34 -16.82 7.13
N PHE A 67 -9.07 -15.85 6.25
CA PHE A 67 -8.06 -14.82 6.51
C PHE A 67 -8.46 -13.46 5.92
N PRO A 68 -8.37 -12.36 6.68
CA PRO A 68 -8.71 -11.04 6.17
C PRO A 68 -7.84 -10.64 4.99
N GLY A 69 -8.45 -10.36 3.82
CA GLY A 69 -7.73 -9.98 2.60
C GLY A 69 -6.87 -8.71 2.76
N GLN A 70 -7.27 -7.83 3.70
CA GLN A 70 -6.53 -6.62 4.04
C GLN A 70 -5.20 -6.94 4.74
N LEU A 71 -5.18 -7.94 5.63
CA LEU A 71 -3.94 -8.44 6.26
C LEU A 71 -3.06 -9.18 5.24
N ALA A 72 -3.67 -9.98 4.36
CA ALA A 72 -2.94 -10.66 3.30
C ALA A 72 -2.23 -9.66 2.36
N GLY A 73 -2.94 -8.61 1.94
CA GLY A 73 -2.37 -7.51 1.17
C GLY A 73 -1.25 -6.79 1.91
N LEU A 74 -1.42 -6.52 3.21
CA LEU A 74 -0.37 -5.87 4.02
C LEU A 74 0.90 -6.73 4.12
N LEU A 75 0.75 -8.03 4.34
CA LEU A 75 1.87 -8.99 4.38
C LEU A 75 2.57 -9.10 3.02
N ALA A 76 1.81 -9.10 1.93
CA ALA A 76 2.35 -9.09 0.58
C ALA A 76 3.12 -7.79 0.29
N ALA A 77 2.59 -6.64 0.71
CA ALA A 77 3.26 -5.35 0.61
C ALA A 77 4.59 -5.34 1.39
N LEU A 78 4.57 -5.80 2.66
CA LEU A 78 5.79 -5.94 3.48
C LEU A 78 6.84 -6.82 2.80
N SER A 79 6.41 -7.98 2.30
CA SER A 79 7.30 -8.90 1.58
C SER A 79 7.88 -8.26 0.33
N GLY A 80 7.06 -7.55 -0.45
CA GLY A 80 7.50 -6.80 -1.62
C GLY A 80 8.48 -5.68 -1.31
N MET A 81 8.24 -4.94 -0.23
CA MET A 81 9.13 -3.87 0.23
C MET A 81 10.49 -4.42 0.64
N VAL A 82 10.49 -5.49 1.44
CA VAL A 82 11.72 -6.10 1.96
C VAL A 82 12.50 -6.77 0.83
N ALA A 83 11.85 -7.63 0.05
CA ALA A 83 12.49 -8.35 -1.06
C ALA A 83 12.97 -7.39 -2.16
N GLY A 84 12.15 -6.41 -2.54
CA GLY A 84 12.50 -5.43 -3.57
C GLY A 84 13.55 -4.40 -3.12
N SER A 85 13.67 -4.13 -1.82
CA SER A 85 14.71 -3.23 -1.29
C SER A 85 16.04 -3.92 -1.03
N LEU A 86 16.03 -5.22 -0.70
CA LEU A 86 17.24 -6.02 -0.46
C LEU A 86 17.77 -6.71 -1.74
N GLY A 87 16.92 -6.88 -2.74
CA GLY A 87 17.28 -7.47 -4.03
C GLY A 87 18.17 -6.57 -4.90
N PRO A 88 18.68 -7.10 -6.03
CA PRO A 88 19.46 -6.32 -6.97
C PRO A 88 18.64 -5.15 -7.52
N GLN A 89 19.11 -3.92 -7.28
CA GLN A 89 18.42 -2.70 -7.70
C GLN A 89 18.43 -2.57 -9.22
N LEU A 90 17.31 -2.90 -9.87
CA LEU A 90 17.13 -2.70 -11.31
C LEU A 90 16.68 -1.28 -11.66
N MET A 91 16.06 -0.57 -10.71
CA MET A 91 15.58 0.80 -10.90
C MET A 91 16.52 1.81 -10.24
N ARG A 92 16.89 2.86 -10.98
CA ARG A 92 17.72 3.97 -10.45
C ARG A 92 16.99 4.62 -9.27
N ASN A 93 17.54 4.48 -8.07
CA ASN A 93 17.00 5.08 -6.85
C ASN A 93 17.10 6.61 -6.96
N LYS A 94 16.02 7.29 -7.34
CA LYS A 94 15.96 8.75 -7.34
C LYS A 94 15.62 9.17 -5.91
N HIS A 95 16.65 9.45 -5.11
CA HIS A 95 16.46 10.25 -3.91
C HIS A 95 15.99 11.64 -4.37
N ALA A 96 14.69 11.87 -4.35
CA ALA A 96 14.14 13.21 -4.51
C ALA A 96 14.48 13.99 -3.24
N VAL A 97 15.70 14.53 -3.19
CA VAL A 97 15.99 15.67 -2.35
C VAL A 97 15.14 16.78 -2.95
N HIS A 98 13.98 17.04 -2.34
CA HIS A 98 13.23 18.26 -2.59
C HIS A 98 14.04 19.39 -1.97
N GLU A 99 15.14 19.74 -2.63
CA GLU A 99 15.88 20.94 -2.35
C GLU A 99 14.87 22.07 -2.45
N LEU A 100 14.66 22.76 -1.34
CA LEU A 100 13.70 23.83 -1.17
C LEU A 100 13.99 24.91 -2.21
N ALA A 101 13.42 24.77 -3.40
CA ALA A 101 13.49 25.71 -4.52
C ALA A 101 12.65 26.98 -4.25
N GLY A 102 12.70 27.48 -3.01
CA GLY A 102 11.96 28.62 -2.51
C GLY A 102 12.72 29.46 -1.47
N LEU A 103 13.96 29.12 -1.11
CA LEU A 103 14.79 29.96 -0.23
C LEU A 103 16.13 30.28 -0.89
N LYS A 104 16.08 31.04 -1.99
CA LYS A 104 17.20 31.90 -2.38
C LYS A 104 16.89 33.31 -1.90
N THR A 105 17.39 33.62 -0.71
CA THR A 105 17.67 34.99 -0.25
C THR A 105 18.70 35.65 -1.15
#